data_AF-A0A2N1RCY1-F1
#
_entry.id   AF-A0A2N1RCY1-F1
#
_cell.length_a   1.000
_cell.length_b   1.000
_cell.length_c   1.000
_cell.angle_alpha   90.00
_cell.angle_beta   90.00
_cell.angle_gamma   90.00
#
_symmetry.space_group_name_H-M   'P 1'
#
loop_
_entity.id
_entity.type
_entity.pdbx_description
1 polymer ?
#
loop_
_entity_poly.entity_id
_entity_poly.type
_entity_poly.pdbx_seq_one_letter_code
_entity_poly.pdbx_strand_id
1 'polypeptide(L)'
;MKTLVVYASKGGYSRECAQKIAASLTGGADVVDVKKHAHKTDVASYDTVILGGGILAGRLPGALRRFCLRNATALERKRVGLFICGTDPENHEKVFAANYPA
;
A
#
# COMPACT_ATOMS: atom_id res chain seq x y z
N MET A 1 12.20 3.02 -14.01
CA MET A 1 11.73 3.52 -12.70
C MET A 1 11.40 2.32 -11.83
N LYS A 2 11.97 2.23 -10.64
CA LYS A 2 11.77 1.08 -9.75
C LYS A 2 10.56 1.34 -8.85
N THR A 3 9.57 0.46 -8.89
CA THR A 3 8.32 0.59 -8.12
C THR A 3 8.22 -0.47 -7.03
N LEU A 4 7.78 -0.05 -5.85
CA LEU A 4 7.45 -0.92 -4.72
C LEU A 4 5.94 -0.89 -4.49
N VAL A 5 5.30 -2.05 -4.35
CA VAL A 5 3.91 -2.19 -3.89
C VAL A 5 3.92 -2.84 -2.52
N VAL A 6 3.64 -2.08 -1.47
CA VAL A 6 3.50 -2.61 -0.10
C VAL A 6 2.02 -2.76 0.22
N TYR A 7 1.63 -3.96 0.64
CA TYR A 7 0.24 -4.25 0.95
C TYR A 7 0.03 -4.90 2.32
N ALA A 8 -1.16 -4.72 2.87
CA ALA A 8 -1.64 -5.48 4.02
C ALA A 8 -2.83 -6.35 3.64
N SER A 9 -2.73 -7.67 3.87
CA SER A 9 -3.80 -8.62 3.59
C SER A 9 -4.06 -9.54 4.78
N LYS A 10 -5.34 -9.89 5.00
CA LYS A 10 -5.76 -10.93 5.95
C LYS A 10 -6.22 -12.20 5.22
N GLY A 11 -7.03 -12.05 4.17
CA GLY A 11 -7.64 -13.15 3.41
C GLY A 11 -7.12 -13.34 1.98
N GLY A 12 -5.99 -12.74 1.62
CA GLY A 12 -5.38 -12.91 0.29
C GLY A 12 -5.86 -11.90 -0.77
N TYR A 13 -7.07 -11.35 -0.67
CA TYR A 13 -7.62 -10.45 -1.71
C TYR A 13 -6.72 -9.24 -2.02
N SER A 14 -6.21 -8.55 -1.00
CA SER A 14 -5.31 -7.41 -1.21
C SER A 14 -3.95 -7.80 -1.80
N ARG A 15 -3.53 -9.06 -1.66
CA ARG A 15 -2.33 -9.58 -2.33
C ARG A 15 -2.57 -9.66 -3.82
N GLU A 16 -3.73 -10.20 -4.22
CA GLU A 16 -4.11 -10.31 -5.62
C GLU A 16 -4.22 -8.92 -6.26
N CYS A 17 -4.86 -7.96 -5.59
CA CYS A 17 -4.89 -6.57 -6.06
C CYS A 17 -3.48 -5.98 -6.21
N ALA A 18 -2.59 -6.17 -5.22
CA ALA A 18 -1.21 -5.69 -5.30
C ALA A 18 -0.43 -6.32 -6.47
N GLN A 19 -0.64 -7.61 -6.72
CA GLN A 19 -0.04 -8.32 -7.85
C GLN A 19 -0.58 -7.82 -9.19
N LYS A 20 -1.90 -7.56 -9.30
CA LYS A 20 -2.52 -6.95 -10.48
C LYS A 20 -1.95 -5.57 -10.76
N ILE A 21 -1.84 -4.72 -9.74
CA ILE A 21 -1.21 -3.39 -9.85
C ILE A 21 0.22 -3.53 -10.38
N ALA A 22 1.03 -4.41 -9.79
CA ALA A 22 2.40 -4.64 -10.21
C ALA A 22 2.52 -5.12 -11.66
N ALA A 23 1.63 -6.01 -12.10
CA ALA A 23 1.59 -6.53 -13.47
C ALA A 23 1.15 -5.47 -14.49
N SER A 24 0.33 -4.50 -14.09
CA SER A 24 -0.13 -3.40 -14.96
C SER A 24 0.90 -2.29 -15.13
N LEU A 25 1.96 -2.26 -14.31
CA LEU A 25 3.00 -1.23 -14.39
C LEU A 25 4.09 -1.62 -15.40
N THR A 26 4.40 -0.70 -16.31
CA THR A 26 5.52 -0.86 -17.25
C THR A 26 6.84 -0.98 -16.47
N GLY A 27 7.55 -2.11 -16.65
CA GLY A 27 8.78 -2.41 -15.91
C GLY A 27 8.58 -3.20 -14.61
N GLY A 28 7.33 -3.53 -14.27
CA GLY A 28 6.99 -4.32 -13.09
C GLY A 28 7.12 -3.57 -11.76
N ALA A 29 6.87 -4.29 -10.66
CA ALA A 29 7.05 -3.77 -9.31
C ALA A 29 7.37 -4.89 -8.31
N ASP A 30 8.13 -4.56 -7.28
CA ASP A 30 8.36 -5.45 -6.15
C ASP A 30 7.12 -5.46 -5.25
N VAL A 31 6.53 -6.64 -5.01
CA VAL A 31 5.29 -6.77 -4.22
C VAL A 31 5.60 -7.34 -2.84
N VAL A 32 5.33 -6.55 -1.80
CA VAL A 32 5.74 -6.83 -0.42
C VAL A 32 4.54 -6.84 0.53
N ASP A 33 4.38 -7.94 1.26
CA ASP A 33 3.48 -7.99 2.42
C ASP A 33 4.11 -7.21 3.58
N VAL A 34 3.37 -6.22 4.09
CA VAL A 34 3.82 -5.33 5.17
C VAL A 34 4.16 -6.06 6.46
N LYS A 35 3.56 -7.22 6.71
CA LYS A 35 3.82 -8.02 7.92
C LYS A 35 5.02 -8.93 7.77
N LYS A 36 5.37 -9.34 6.55
CA LYS A 36 6.39 -10.37 6.32
C LYS A 36 7.75 -9.78 5.96
N HIS A 37 7.80 -8.94 4.93
CA HIS A 37 9.07 -8.57 4.30
C HIS A 37 9.38 -7.07 4.36
N ALA A 38 8.40 -6.23 4.68
CA ALA A 38 8.58 -4.77 4.65
C ALA A 38 9.58 -4.20 5.65
N HIS A 39 9.98 -4.96 6.68
CA HIS A 39 11.06 -4.53 7.59
C HIS A 39 12.46 -4.61 6.96
N LYS A 40 12.62 -5.40 5.88
CA LYS A 40 13.88 -5.53 5.13
C LYS A 40 13.90 -4.67 3.87
N THR A 41 12.80 -3.99 3.57
CA THR A 41 12.65 -3.23 2.34
C THR A 41 13.17 -1.82 2.54
N ASP A 42 14.24 -1.47 1.84
CA ASP A 42 14.73 -0.10 1.77
C ASP A 42 13.87 0.72 0.79
N VAL A 43 12.97 1.52 1.33
CA VAL A 43 12.07 2.42 0.58
C VAL A 43 12.86 3.47 -0.21
N ALA A 44 14.05 3.86 0.25
CA ALA A 44 14.86 4.88 -0.42
C ALA A 44 15.34 4.42 -1.81
N SER A 45 15.48 3.11 -2.01
CA SER A 45 15.91 2.50 -3.28
C SER A 45 14.87 2.51 -4.40
N TYR A 46 13.65 2.98 -4.13
CA TYR A 46 12.54 3.02 -5.08
C TYR A 46 12.21 4.46 -5.52
N ASP A 47 11.70 4.61 -6.73
CA ASP A 47 11.22 5.90 -7.26
C ASP A 47 9.74 6.12 -6.90
N THR A 48 8.96 5.03 -6.99
CA THR A 48 7.52 5.02 -6.76
C THR A 48 7.18 3.99 -5.68
N VAL A 49 6.29 4.38 -4.76
CA VAL A 49 5.81 3.49 -3.69
C VAL A 49 4.29 3.50 -3.67
N ILE A 50 3.70 2.32 -3.85
CA ILE A 50 2.26 2.11 -3.80
C ILE A 50 1.91 1.41 -2.49
N LEU A 51 0.99 1.98 -1.71
CA LEU A 51 0.62 1.53 -0.38
C LEU A 51 -0.86 1.18 -0.36
N GLY A 52 -1.23 0.00 0.14
CA GLY A 52 -2.65 -0.31 0.24
C GLY A 52 -3.01 -1.61 0.92
N GLY A 53 -4.30 -1.89 1.02
CA GLY A 53 -4.75 -3.12 1.65
C GLY A 53 -6.22 -3.14 2.00
N GLY A 54 -6.59 -4.25 2.64
CA GLY A 54 -7.95 -4.48 3.10
C GLY A 54 -8.26 -3.64 4.33
N ILE A 55 -9.44 -3.01 4.35
CA ILE A 55 -9.94 -2.30 5.53
C ILE A 55 -10.44 -3.31 6.57
N LEU A 56 -10.09 -3.08 7.84
CA LEU A 56 -10.58 -3.84 8.98
C LEU A 56 -11.20 -2.87 9.99
N ALA A 57 -12.51 -3.03 10.26
CA ALA A 57 -13.26 -2.16 11.16
C ALA A 57 -13.10 -0.66 10.81
N GLY A 58 -13.26 -0.32 9.52
CA GLY A 58 -13.18 1.06 9.01
C GLY A 58 -11.78 1.65 8.88
N ARG A 59 -10.72 0.92 9.27
CA ARG A 59 -9.35 1.43 9.25
C ARG A 59 -8.38 0.54 8.46
N LEU A 60 -7.32 1.17 7.95
CA LEU A 60 -6.17 0.45 7.42
C LEU A 60 -5.51 -0.40 8.52
N PRO A 61 -5.00 -1.59 8.17
CA PRO A 61 -4.32 -2.44 9.13
C PRO A 61 -3.17 -1.69 9.81
N GLY A 62 -3.07 -1.80 11.13
CA GLY A 62 -2.07 -1.05 11.91
C GLY A 62 -0.62 -1.30 11.49
N ALA A 63 -0.32 -2.46 10.90
CA ALA A 63 1.00 -2.75 10.34
C ALA A 63 1.36 -1.83 9.17
N LEU A 64 0.40 -1.53 8.29
CA LEU A 64 0.58 -0.61 7.15
C LEU A 64 0.78 0.81 7.63
N ARG A 65 -0.06 1.28 8.56
CA ARG A 65 0.10 2.60 9.18
C ARG A 65 1.47 2.79 9.84
N ARG A 66 1.93 1.80 10.61
CA ARG A 66 3.27 1.85 11.22
C ARG A 66 4.38 1.86 10.17
N PHE A 67 4.22 1.15 9.06
CA PHE A 67 5.17 1.20 7.96
C PHE A 67 5.25 2.59 7.34
N CYS A 68 4.10 3.24 7.10
CA CYS A 68 4.06 4.62 6.59
C CYS A 68 4.77 5.59 7.55
N LEU A 69 4.45 5.54 8.85
CA LEU A 69 5.05 6.42 9.86
C LEU A 69 6.57 6.26 9.95
N ARG A 70 7.07 5.01 9.93
CA ARG A 70 8.53 4.75 9.98
C ARG A 70 9.26 5.26 8.74
N ASN A 71 8.59 5.31 7.59
CA ASN A 71 9.19 5.70 6.32
C ASN A 71 8.72 7.09 5.85
N ALA A 72 8.08 7.88 6.71
CA ALA A 72 7.38 9.11 6.30
C ALA A 72 8.31 10.07 5.53
N THR A 73 9.48 10.37 6.07
CA THR A 73 10.48 11.26 5.44
C THR A 73 10.97 10.74 4.09
N ALA A 74 11.07 9.42 3.91
CA ALA A 74 11.43 8.83 2.64
C ALA A 74 10.27 8.96 1.64
N LEU A 75 9.05 8.61 2.07
CA LEU A 75 7.84 8.62 1.26
C LEU A 75 7.49 10.02 0.74
N GLU A 76 7.72 11.07 1.53
CA GLU A 76 7.55 12.48 1.11
C GLU A 76 8.36 12.85 -0.13
N ARG A 77 9.46 12.14 -0.38
CA ARG A 77 10.35 12.36 -1.52
C ARG A 77 10.08 11.41 -2.70
N LYS A 78 9.09 10.53 -2.58
CA LYS A 78 8.74 9.53 -3.60
C LYS A 78 7.43 9.86 -4.28
N ARG A 79 7.20 9.26 -5.45
CA ARG A 79 5.87 9.21 -6.05
C ARG A 79 5.03 8.20 -5.28
N VAL A 80 4.00 8.66 -4.57
CA VAL A 80 3.16 7.79 -3.75
C VAL A 80 1.85 7.47 -4.47
N GLY A 81 1.53 6.18 -4.57
CA GLY A 81 0.22 5.68 -4.97
C GLY A 81 -0.48 5.01 -3.80
N LEU A 82 -1.80 5.08 -3.75
CA LEU A 82 -2.60 4.59 -2.62
C LEU A 82 -3.75 3.73 -3.14
N PHE A 83 -4.05 2.61 -2.48
CA PHE A 83 -5.21 1.80 -2.83
C PHE A 83 -5.87 1.16 -1.61
N ILE A 84 -7.16 0.89 -1.72
CA ILE A 84 -7.95 0.22 -0.68
C ILE A 84 -8.70 -0.95 -1.31
N CYS A 85 -8.70 -2.08 -0.61
CA CYS A 85 -9.62 -3.18 -0.89
C CYS A 85 -10.75 -3.13 0.15
N GLY A 86 -11.99 -3.07 -0.31
CA GLY A 86 -13.16 -3.04 0.56
C GLY A 86 -14.36 -3.65 -0.13
N THR A 87 -15.43 -3.87 0.63
CA THR A 87 -16.69 -4.46 0.16
C THR A 87 -17.83 -3.44 0.12
N ASP A 88 -17.55 -2.17 0.44
CA ASP A 88 -18.52 -1.07 0.49
C ASP A 88 -18.22 -0.08 -0.65
N PRO A 89 -18.71 -0.35 -1.87
CA PRO A 89 -18.46 0.51 -3.02
C PRO A 89 -19.18 1.87 -2.90
N GLU A 90 -20.26 1.99 -2.14
CA GLU A 90 -21.01 3.25 -2.02
C GLU A 90 -20.29 4.28 -1.15
N ASN A 91 -19.49 3.82 -0.18
CA ASN A 91 -18.73 4.70 0.71
C ASN A 91 -17.22 4.73 0.42
N HIS A 92 -16.78 4.29 -0.77
CA HIS A 92 -15.36 4.15 -1.07
C HIS A 92 -14.56 5.45 -0.87
N GLU A 93 -15.12 6.60 -1.26
CA GLU A 93 -14.46 7.91 -1.12
C GLU A 93 -14.29 8.29 0.36
N LYS A 94 -15.35 8.11 1.17
CA LYS A 94 -15.32 8.38 2.61
C LYS A 94 -14.29 7.51 3.31
N VAL A 95 -14.25 6.22 2.97
CA VAL A 95 -13.28 5.27 3.52
C VAL A 95 -11.86 5.67 3.14
N PHE A 96 -11.65 6.12 1.89
CA PHE A 96 -10.34 6.58 1.42
C PHE A 96 -9.87 7.82 2.18
N ALA A 97 -10.71 8.86 2.24
CA ALA A 97 -10.41 10.11 2.94
C ALA A 97 -10.19 9.91 4.46
N ALA A 98 -10.88 8.95 5.08
CA ALA A 98 -10.70 8.64 6.50
C ALA A 98 -9.37 7.91 6.81
N ASN A 99 -8.70 7.35 5.79
CA ASN A 99 -7.55 6.47 5.97
C ASN A 99 -6.24 7.00 5.40
N TYR A 100 -6.31 7.91 4.43
CA TYR A 100 -5.16 8.57 3.85
C TYR A 100 -5.27 10.09 3.98
N PRO A 101 -4.15 10.78 4.25
CA PRO A 101 -4.13 12.24 4.29
C PRO A 101 -4.51 12.81 2.91
N ALA A 102 -5.14 14.00 2.94
CA ALA A 102 -5.45 14.79 1.75
C ALA A 102 -4.19 15.35 1.08
#